data_AF-A0A535NML9-F1
#
_entry.id   AF-A0A535NML9-F1
#
_cell.length_a   1.000
_cell.length_b   1.000
_cell.length_c   1.000
_cell.angle_alpha   90.00
_cell.angle_beta   90.00
_cell.angle_gamma   90.00
#
_symmetry.space_group_name_H-M   'P 1'
#
loop_
_entity.id
_entity.type
_entity.pdbx_description
1 polymer ?
#
loop_
_entity_poly.entity_id
_entity_poly.type
_entity_poly.pdbx_seq_one_letter_code
_entity_poly.pdbx_strand_id
1 'polypeptide(L)'
;MANADSCPYRRPFPELFADCPAYEPELYLPTSMRNEPMAPIWTCGHLTVGKDGDRHGHMYARCLVGDTAARREALFRKLRGPQAAA
;
A
#
# COMPACT_ATOMS: atom_id res chain seq x y z
N MET A 1 9.51 8.67 14.88
CA MET A 1 8.61 7.49 14.91
C MET A 1 8.08 7.28 13.50
N ALA A 2 7.93 6.04 13.04
CA ALA A 2 7.28 5.80 11.75
C ALA A 2 5.78 6.13 11.91
N ASN A 3 5.19 6.81 10.93
CA ASN A 3 3.76 7.11 10.93
C ASN A 3 2.95 5.81 11.00
N ALA A 4 1.93 5.76 11.86
CA ALA A 4 1.20 4.52 12.16
C ALA A 4 0.53 3.90 10.93
N ASP A 5 0.12 4.74 9.97
CA ASP A 5 -0.44 4.37 8.68
C ASP A 5 0.61 4.19 7.58
N SER A 6 1.90 4.21 7.90
CA SER A 6 2.96 3.93 6.94
C SER A 6 2.94 2.47 6.51
N CYS A 7 3.10 2.21 5.21
CA CYS A 7 3.22 0.86 4.65
C CYS A 7 4.56 0.23 5.08
N PRO A 8 4.55 -0.89 5.82
CA PRO A 8 5.76 -1.47 6.42
C PRO A 8 6.59 -2.30 5.43
N TYR A 9 6.02 -2.65 4.28
CA TYR A 9 6.64 -3.56 3.33
C TYR A 9 7.65 -2.86 2.43
N ARG A 10 8.75 -3.56 2.13
CA ARG A 10 9.80 -3.08 1.22
C ARG A 10 9.29 -3.12 -0.22
N ARG A 11 9.63 -2.07 -0.97
CA ARG A 11 9.27 -1.89 -2.37
C ARG A 11 10.52 -2.06 -3.25
N PRO A 12 10.38 -2.43 -4.54
CA PRO A 12 9.13 -2.77 -5.23
C PRO A 12 8.50 -4.07 -4.69
N PHE A 13 7.19 -4.24 -4.86
CA PHE A 13 6.53 -5.48 -4.45
C PHE A 13 6.85 -6.59 -5.45
N PRO A 14 7.17 -7.81 -5.00
CA PRO A 14 7.35 -8.95 -5.89
C PRO A 14 6.02 -9.33 -6.57
N GLU A 15 6.09 -10.00 -7.72
CA GLU A 15 4.91 -10.39 -8.51
C GLU A 15 3.89 -11.23 -7.71
N LEU A 16 4.38 -12.10 -6.82
CA LEU A 16 3.57 -12.95 -5.96
C LEU A 16 3.51 -12.44 -4.51
N PHE A 17 3.54 -11.13 -4.32
CA PHE A 17 3.48 -10.53 -2.98
C PHE A 17 2.17 -10.87 -2.26
N ALA A 18 2.27 -11.60 -1.14
CA ALA A 18 1.13 -12.05 -0.34
C ALA A 18 1.23 -11.65 1.14
N ASP A 19 2.27 -10.91 1.55
CA ASP A 19 2.51 -10.62 2.96
C ASP A 19 1.46 -9.65 3.55
N CYS A 20 0.83 -8.83 2.70
CA CYS A 20 -0.26 -7.96 3.11
C CYS A 20 -1.61 -8.53 2.65
N PRO A 21 -2.51 -8.90 3.57
CA PRO A 21 -3.86 -9.36 3.22
C PRO A 21 -4.73 -8.29 2.56
N ALA A 22 -4.41 -7.02 2.80
CA ALA A 22 -5.06 -5.88 2.16
C ALA A 22 -4.37 -5.48 0.84
N TYR A 23 -3.36 -6.22 0.36
CA TYR A 23 -2.74 -5.94 -0.92
C TYR A 23 -3.76 -6.03 -2.05
N GLU A 24 -3.81 -4.98 -2.86
CA GLU A 24 -4.58 -4.92 -4.10
C GLU A 24 -3.58 -4.62 -5.22
N PRO A 25 -3.17 -5.62 -6.01
CA PRO A 25 -2.10 -5.47 -6.99
C PRO A 25 -2.51 -4.48 -8.08
N GLU A 26 -1.66 -3.50 -8.32
CA GLU A 26 -1.81 -2.49 -9.36
C GLU A 26 -0.49 -2.37 -10.13
N LEU A 27 -0.55 -2.31 -11.45
CA LEU A 27 0.63 -2.11 -12.29
C LEU A 27 0.94 -0.62 -12.39
N TYR A 28 2.11 -0.22 -11.92
CA TYR A 28 2.61 1.15 -12.07
C TYR A 28 3.60 1.23 -13.23
N LEU A 29 3.43 2.27 -14.06
CA LEU A 29 4.27 2.56 -15.22
C LEU A 29 5.15 3.79 -14.92
N PRO A 30 6.28 3.62 -14.21
CA PRO A 30 7.15 4.74 -13.85
C PRO A 30 7.77 5.38 -15.08
N THR A 31 8.01 6.69 -15.00
CA THR A 31 8.84 7.43 -15.94
C THR A 31 10.07 8.00 -15.24
N SER A 32 11.17 8.11 -15.98
CA SER A 32 12.39 8.75 -15.51
C SER A 32 12.24 10.27 -15.45
N MET A 33 13.18 10.97 -14.83
CA MET A 33 13.22 12.45 -14.86
C MET A 33 13.37 13.03 -16.28
N ARG A 34 13.80 12.22 -17.25
CA ARG A 34 13.86 12.58 -18.68
C ARG A 34 12.57 12.25 -19.43
N ASN A 35 11.52 11.87 -18.70
CA ASN A 35 10.23 11.42 -19.22
C ASN A 35 10.32 10.15 -20.09
N GLU A 36 11.32 9.30 -19.82
CA GLU A 36 11.48 8.01 -20.49
C GLU A 36 10.73 6.92 -19.72
N PRO A 37 9.95 6.04 -20.38
CA PRO A 37 9.32 4.91 -19.72
C PRO A 37 10.34 3.99 -19.05
N MET A 38 10.04 3.57 -17.83
CA MET A 38 10.83 2.59 -17.09
C MET A 38 10.09 1.24 -17.06
N ALA A 39 10.79 0.20 -16.59
CA ALA A 39 10.19 -1.12 -16.41
C ALA A 39 8.95 -1.02 -15.49
N PRO A 40 7.79 -1.60 -15.88
CA PRO A 40 6.62 -1.66 -15.02
C PRO A 40 6.94 -2.33 -13.69
N ILE A 41 6.34 -1.84 -12.62
CA ILE A 41 6.47 -2.43 -11.28
C ILE A 41 5.09 -2.68 -10.68
N TRP A 42 4.99 -3.74 -9.89
CA TRP A 42 3.80 -4.00 -9.09
C TRP A 42 3.78 -3.10 -7.85
N THR A 43 2.64 -2.46 -7.62
CA THR A 43 2.33 -1.65 -6.45
C THR A 43 0.99 -2.06 -5.84
N CYS A 44 0.63 -1.44 -4.73
CA CYS A 44 -0.68 -1.61 -4.10
C CYS A 44 -1.56 -0.40 -4.43
N GLY A 45 -2.81 -0.62 -4.87
CA GLY A 45 -3.78 0.45 -5.13
C GLY A 45 -4.18 1.25 -3.88
N HIS A 46 -3.85 0.77 -2.68
CA HIS A 46 -4.03 1.52 -1.43
C HIS A 46 -2.82 2.39 -1.05
N LEU A 47 -1.74 2.38 -1.84
CA LEU A 47 -0.52 3.13 -1.53
C LEU A 47 -0.68 4.59 -1.96
N THR A 48 -0.43 5.52 -1.04
CA THR A 48 -0.45 6.95 -1.32
C THR A 48 0.72 7.67 -0.65
N VAL A 49 0.89 8.95 -0.95
CA VAL A 49 1.92 9.79 -0.35
C VAL A 49 1.33 10.51 0.86
N GLY A 50 1.84 10.19 2.06
CA GLY A 50 1.58 10.96 3.27
C GLY A 50 2.60 12.08 3.42
N LYS A 51 2.17 13.22 3.97
CA LYS A 51 3.06 14.31 4.40
C LYS A 51 3.32 14.16 5.88
N ASP A 52 4.58 14.22 6.28
CA ASP A 52 4.95 14.29 7.69
C ASP A 52 4.66 15.71 8.21
N GLY A 53 3.80 15.80 9.23
CA GLY A 53 3.40 17.09 9.81
C GLY A 53 4.49 17.73 10.67
N ASP A 54 5.37 16.91 11.28
CA ASP A 54 6.45 17.37 12.16
C ASP A 54 7.72 17.71 11.36
N ARG A 55 7.86 17.13 10.17
CA ARG A 55 9.01 17.34 9.29
C ARG A 55 8.58 17.89 7.94
N HIS A 56 8.57 19.22 7.83
CA HIS A 56 8.28 19.92 6.59
C HIS A 56 9.07 19.35 5.40
N GLY A 57 8.35 18.98 4.34
CA GLY A 57 8.92 18.43 3.11
C GLY A 57 9.18 16.92 3.13
N HIS A 58 9.07 16.25 4.28
CA HIS A 58 9.21 14.80 4.33
C HIS A 58 7.91 14.11 3.91
N MET A 59 8.06 13.17 2.99
CA MET A 59 6.99 12.33 2.48
C MET A 59 7.22 10.89 2.91
N TYR A 60 6.14 10.15 3.11
CA TYR A 60 6.21 8.74 3.44
C TYR A 60 5.16 7.94 2.66
N ALA A 61 5.42 6.64 2.53
CA ALA A 61 4.49 5.69 1.93
C ALA A 61 3.33 5.44 2.90
N ARG A 62 2.19 6.09 2.67
CA ARG A 62 0.98 5.98 3.47
C ARG A 62 0.05 4.92 2.90
N CYS A 63 -0.63 4.19 3.75
CA CYS A 63 -1.66 3.23 3.37
C CYS A 63 -3.05 3.85 3.56
N LEU A 64 -3.88 3.85 2.52
CA LEU A 64 -5.27 4.34 2.59
C LEU A 64 -6.16 3.50 3.51
N VAL A 65 -5.80 2.23 3.75
CA VAL A 65 -6.49 1.39 4.75
C VAL A 65 -6.28 1.94 6.17
N GLY A 66 -5.17 2.63 6.41
CA GLY A 66 -4.81 3.19 7.72
C GLY A 66 -3.69 2.42 8.40
N ASP A 67 -3.75 2.41 9.73
CA ASP A 67 -2.73 1.84 10.62
C ASP A 67 -2.81 0.30 10.75
N THR A 68 -1.99 -0.26 11.63
CA THR A 68 -1.96 -1.70 11.91
C THR A 68 -3.31 -2.25 12.37
N ALA A 69 -4.09 -1.49 13.16
CA ALA A 69 -5.38 -1.94 13.65
C ALA A 69 -6.41 -1.96 12.51
N ALA A 70 -6.44 -0.92 11.68
CA ALA A 70 -7.31 -0.84 10.51
C ALA A 70 -7.00 -1.95 9.48
N ARG A 71 -5.70 -2.25 9.26
CA ARG A 71 -5.27 -3.37 8.39
C ARG A 71 -5.71 -4.72 8.94
N ARG A 72 -5.65 -4.92 10.26
CA ARG A 72 -6.13 -6.15 10.91
C ARG A 72 -7.64 -6.30 10.78
N GLU A 73 -8.41 -5.23 10.95
CA GLU A 73 -9.87 -5.29 10.74
C GLU A 73 -10.22 -5.56 9.28
N ALA A 74 -9.50 -4.95 8.33
CA ALA A 74 -9.68 -5.24 6.90
C ALA A 74 -9.41 -6.73 6.59
N LEU A 75 -8.39 -7.33 7.21
CA LEU A 75 -8.14 -8.78 7.13
C LEU A 75 -9.31 -9.57 7.70
N PHE A 76 -9.79 -9.25 8.91
CA PHE A 76 -10.92 -9.96 9.50
C PHE A 76 -12.19 -9.86 8.65
N ARG A 77 -12.46 -8.69 8.05
CA ARG A 77 -13.59 -8.51 7.13
C ARG A 77 -13.46 -9.41 5.90
N LYS A 78 -12.26 -9.55 5.33
CA LYS A 78 -12.02 -10.46 4.20
C LYS A 78 -12.20 -11.93 4.62
N LEU A 79 -11.67 -12.32 5.78
CA LEU A 79 -11.78 -13.69 6.30
C LEU A 79 -13.21 -14.09 6.69
N ARG A 80 -14.02 -13.15 7.16
CA ARG A 80 -15.43 -13.39 7.49
C ARG A 80 -16.27 -13.76 6.26
N GLY A 81 -15.78 -13.47 5.05
CA GLY A 81 -16.45 -13.78 3.79
C GLY A 81 -17.80 -13.07 3.64
N PRO A 82 -18.44 -13.14 2.47
CA PRO A 82 -19.87 -12.88 2.39
C PRO A 82 -20.56 -13.97 3.21
N GLN A 83 -21.16 -13.62 4.35
CA GLN A 83 -22.07 -14.55 5.00
C GLN A 83 -23.23 -14.83 4.03
N ALA A 84 -23.34 -16.09 3.61
CA ALA A 84 -24.52 -16.79 3.09
C ALA A 84 -25.60 -15.95 2.39
N ALA A 85 -25.66 -16.04 1.06
CA ALA A 85 -26.95 -16.27 0.41
C ALA A 85 -27.09 -17.80 0.30
N ALA A 86 -27.74 -18.41 1.29
CA ALA A 86 -28.19 -19.80 1.27
C ALA A 86 -29.72 -19.79 1.32
#